data_AF-A0A8S2ABV8-F1
#
_entry.id   AF-A0A8S2ABV8-F1
#
_cell.length_a   1.000
_cell.length_b   1.000
_cell.length_c   1.000
_cell.angle_alpha   90.00
_cell.angle_beta   90.00
_cell.angle_gamma   90.00
#
_symmetry.space_group_name_H-M   'P 1'
#
loop_
_entity.id
_entity.type
_entity.pdbx_description
1 polymer ?
#
loop_
_entity_poly.entity_id
_entity_poly.type
_entity_poly.pdbx_seq_one_letter_code
_entity_poly.pdbx_strand_id
1 'polypeptide(L)'
;MDSSEFHFDIEVYKRQSQIEEKYILNRFRERRDDIEEDYAPHSKRKYFKRDHVALEVVNKEWNEFKQFKEQELERLDKITMRQEETNLIMKERTEAKKMKMFMKLSEEEHLDDYSKELLKKLNDDIFRN
;
A
#
# COMPACT_ATOMS: atom_id res chain seq x y z
N MET A 1 -16.30 -3.75 18.12
CA MET A 1 -15.65 -4.12 16.85
C MET A 1 -14.21 -3.71 16.99
N ASP A 2 -13.30 -4.66 17.14
CA ASP A 2 -11.87 -4.38 17.19
C ASP A 2 -11.41 -4.07 15.76
N SER A 3 -10.87 -2.88 15.52
CA SER A 3 -10.42 -2.45 14.19
C SER A 3 -9.16 -3.19 13.71
N SER A 4 -8.64 -4.13 14.50
CA SER A 4 -7.46 -4.93 14.20
C SER A 4 -7.72 -6.12 13.26
N GLU A 5 -8.99 -6.49 13.04
CA GLU A 5 -9.37 -7.75 12.40
C GLU A 5 -9.13 -7.79 10.88
N PHE A 6 -8.89 -6.64 10.24
CA PHE A 6 -8.55 -6.54 8.80
C PHE A 6 -7.46 -5.49 8.55
N HIS A 7 -6.25 -5.76 9.02
CA HIS A 7 -5.08 -5.01 8.56
C HIS A 7 -4.74 -5.47 7.13
N PHE A 8 -4.97 -4.61 6.13
CA PHE A 8 -4.56 -4.88 4.76
C PHE A 8 -3.03 -4.93 4.69
N ASP A 9 -2.49 -6.15 4.55
CA ASP A 9 -1.05 -6.36 4.42
C ASP A 9 -0.63 -6.02 2.99
N ILE A 10 -0.07 -4.82 2.85
CA ILE A 10 0.37 -4.29 1.56
C ILE A 10 1.51 -5.10 0.94
N GLU A 11 2.36 -5.73 1.75
CA GLU A 11 3.49 -6.52 1.25
C GLU A 11 3.02 -7.87 0.72
N VAL A 12 2.07 -8.50 1.40
CA VAL A 12 1.38 -9.70 0.89
C VAL A 12 0.65 -9.39 -0.42
N TYR A 13 -0.06 -8.27 -0.48
CA TYR A 13 -0.74 -7.84 -1.71
C TYR A 13 0.24 -7.61 -2.87
N LYS A 14 1.32 -6.86 -2.64
CA LYS A 14 2.36 -6.61 -3.67
C LYS A 14 2.93 -7.93 -4.20
N ARG A 15 3.23 -8.88 -3.31
CA ARG A 15 3.76 -10.19 -3.70
C ARG A 15 2.78 -10.99 -4.57
N GLN A 16 1.50 -10.99 -4.19
CA GLN A 16 0.46 -11.65 -4.98
C GLN A 16 0.28 -10.97 -6.35
N SER A 17 0.26 -9.64 -6.39
CA SER A 17 0.16 -8.86 -7.64
C SER A 17 1.32 -9.15 -8.59
N GLN A 18 2.55 -9.30 -8.10
CA GLN A 18 3.71 -9.64 -8.93
C GLN A 18 3.58 -11.01 -9.63
N ILE A 19 3.01 -12.00 -8.93
CA ILE A 19 2.78 -13.33 -9.49
C ILE A 19 1.73 -13.27 -10.60
N GLU A 20 0.62 -12.58 -10.34
CA GLU A 20 -0.46 -12.39 -11.30
C GLU A 20 -0.02 -11.58 -12.52
N GLU A 21 0.77 -10.53 -12.32
CA GLU A 21 1.36 -9.72 -13.39
C GLU A 21 2.24 -10.55 -14.31
N LYS A 22 3.10 -11.40 -13.73
CA LYS A 22 3.96 -12.29 -14.52
C LYS A 22 3.14 -13.25 -15.39
N TYR A 23 2.05 -13.80 -14.83
CA TYR A 23 1.14 -14.66 -15.58
C TYR A 23 0.45 -13.91 -16.73
N ILE A 24 -0.07 -12.70 -16.46
CA ILE A 24 -0.73 -11.86 -17.45
C ILE A 24 0.24 -11.46 -18.57
N LEU A 25 1.47 -11.06 -18.22
CA LEU A 25 2.54 -10.73 -19.17
C LEU A 25 2.87 -11.89 -20.11
N ASN A 26 3.00 -13.09 -19.56
CA ASN A 26 3.26 -14.29 -20.37
C ASN A 26 2.10 -14.54 -21.34
N ARG A 27 0.85 -14.43 -20.88
CA ARG A 27 -0.33 -14.58 -21.74
C ARG A 27 -0.38 -13.56 -22.88
N PHE A 28 0.00 -12.31 -22.62
CA PHE A 28 0.09 -11.29 -23.68
C PHE A 28 1.16 -11.62 -24.71
N ARG A 29 2.30 -12.14 -24.25
CA ARG A 29 3.40 -12.56 -25.12
C ARG A 29 2.97 -13.73 -26.00
N GLU A 30 2.45 -14.80 -25.41
CA GLU A 30 1.94 -15.98 -26.13
C GLU A 30 0.93 -15.59 -27.21
N ARG A 31 -0.09 -14.78 -26.88
CA ARG A 31 -1.07 -14.31 -27.86
C ARG A 31 -0.47 -13.53 -29.01
N ARG A 32 0.60 -12.77 -28.77
CA ARG A 32 1.25 -11.99 -29.82
C ARG A 32 2.11 -12.88 -30.70
N ASP A 33 2.84 -13.81 -30.09
CA ASP A 33 3.68 -14.78 -30.79
C ASP A 33 2.81 -15.70 -31.67
N ASP A 34 1.64 -16.14 -31.21
CA ASP A 34 0.66 -16.91 -32.00
C ASP A 34 0.19 -16.15 -33.25
N ILE A 35 -0.12 -14.85 -33.10
CA ILE A 35 -0.56 -14.00 -34.23
C ILE A 35 0.60 -13.76 -35.22
N GLU A 36 1.84 -13.68 -34.73
CA GLU A 36 3.03 -13.51 -35.56
C GLU A 36 3.41 -14.81 -36.29
N GLU A 37 3.20 -15.98 -35.67
CA GLU A 37 3.41 -17.30 -36.27
C GLU A 37 2.38 -17.59 -37.38
N ASP A 38 1.11 -17.22 -37.18
CA ASP A 38 0.05 -17.28 -38.21
C ASP A 38 0.36 -16.43 -39.46
N TYR A 39 1.31 -15.50 -39.35
CA TYR A 39 1.79 -14.64 -40.44
C TYR A 39 2.74 -15.34 -41.44
N ALA A 40 3.07 -16.62 -41.22
CA ALA A 40 3.94 -17.39 -42.12
C ALA A 40 3.44 -17.33 -43.59
N PRO A 41 4.33 -17.26 -44.60
CA PRO A 41 3.99 -16.76 -45.95
C PRO A 41 3.12 -17.69 -46.84
N HIS A 42 2.45 -18.68 -46.26
CA HIS A 42 1.73 -19.73 -46.99
C HIS A 42 0.26 -19.42 -47.32
N SER A 43 -0.34 -18.33 -46.80
CA SER A 43 -1.76 -18.01 -47.03
C SER A 43 -1.96 -16.59 -47.56
N LYS A 44 -1.81 -16.42 -48.88
CA LYS A 44 -1.82 -15.10 -49.52
C LYS A 44 -3.24 -14.52 -49.62
N ARG A 45 -3.39 -13.30 -49.10
CA ARG A 45 -4.34 -12.21 -49.47
C ARG A 45 -5.66 -12.00 -48.72
N LYS A 46 -6.23 -12.95 -47.96
CA LYS A 46 -7.49 -12.69 -47.19
C LYS A 46 -7.32 -12.49 -45.68
N TYR A 47 -6.24 -12.99 -45.08
CA TYR A 47 -6.06 -12.98 -43.61
C TYR A 47 -5.28 -11.77 -43.08
N PHE A 48 -4.44 -11.15 -43.91
CA PHE A 48 -3.61 -9.98 -43.58
C PHE A 48 -4.33 -8.81 -42.86
N LYS A 49 -5.61 -8.56 -43.16
CA LYS A 49 -6.39 -7.51 -42.49
C LYS A 49 -6.89 -7.92 -41.11
N ARG A 50 -7.18 -9.21 -40.90
CA ARG A 50 -7.68 -9.74 -39.62
C ARG A 50 -6.57 -9.78 -38.57
N ASP A 51 -5.38 -10.18 -38.99
CA ASP A 51 -4.24 -10.36 -38.07
C ASP A 51 -3.69 -9.00 -37.62
N HIS A 52 -3.69 -8.00 -38.50
CA HIS A 52 -3.40 -6.61 -38.13
C HIS A 52 -4.41 -6.07 -37.10
N VAL A 53 -5.70 -6.34 -37.29
CA VAL A 53 -6.75 -5.96 -36.33
C VAL A 53 -6.56 -6.73 -35.00
N ALA A 54 -6.15 -7.99 -35.04
CA ALA A 54 -5.87 -8.77 -33.84
C ALA A 54 -4.68 -8.21 -33.03
N LEU A 55 -3.60 -7.81 -33.72
CA LEU A 55 -2.45 -7.14 -33.08
C LEU A 55 -2.84 -5.79 -32.46
N GLU A 56 -3.66 -4.98 -33.16
CA GLU A 56 -4.16 -3.72 -32.62
C GLU A 56 -4.99 -3.93 -31.34
N VAL A 57 -5.84 -4.96 -31.32
CA VAL A 57 -6.64 -5.32 -30.13
C VAL A 57 -5.74 -5.74 -28.98
N VAL A 58 -4.76 -6.62 -29.21
CA VAL A 58 -3.81 -7.06 -28.16
C VAL A 58 -3.01 -5.87 -27.62
N ASN A 59 -2.58 -4.95 -28.49
CA ASN A 59 -1.85 -3.75 -28.08
C ASN A 59 -2.73 -2.77 -27.30
N LYS A 60 -4.01 -2.64 -27.67
CA LYS A 60 -4.97 -1.83 -26.93
C LYS A 60 -5.21 -2.39 -25.52
N GLU A 61 -5.49 -3.69 -25.41
CA GLU A 61 -5.65 -4.38 -24.12
C GLU A 61 -4.40 -4.22 -23.24
N TRP A 62 -3.20 -4.30 -23.84
CA TRP A 62 -1.94 -4.09 -23.13
C TRP A 62 -1.81 -2.66 -22.57
N ASN A 63 -2.19 -1.65 -23.36
CA ASN A 63 -2.16 -0.26 -22.91
C ASN A 63 -3.17 0.01 -21.79
N GLU A 64 -4.38 -0.56 -21.89
CA GLU A 64 -5.41 -0.48 -20.84
C GLU A 64 -4.91 -1.12 -19.54
N PHE A 65 -4.30 -2.31 -19.62
CA PHE A 65 -3.69 -2.97 -18.47
C PHE A 65 -2.60 -2.11 -17.82
N LYS A 66 -1.74 -1.49 -18.62
CA LYS A 66 -0.67 -0.62 -18.12
C LYS A 66 -1.24 0.60 -17.36
N GLN A 67 -2.26 1.25 -17.91
CA GLN A 67 -2.94 2.38 -17.24
C GLN A 67 -3.60 1.95 -15.94
N PHE A 68 -4.27 0.79 -15.93
CA PHE A 68 -4.86 0.24 -14.72
C PHE A 68 -3.81 0.01 -13.63
N LYS A 69 -2.64 -0.54 -13.98
CA LYS A 69 -1.55 -0.78 -13.02
C LYS A 69 -0.96 0.50 -12.44
N GLU A 70 -0.87 1.57 -13.24
CA GLU A 70 -0.45 2.88 -12.75
C GLU A 70 -1.45 3.45 -11.73
N GLN A 71 -2.75 3.37 -12.01
CA GLN A 71 -3.79 3.78 -11.07
C GLN A 71 -3.80 2.94 -9.78
N GLU A 72 -3.55 1.64 -9.90
CA GLU A 72 -3.49 0.74 -8.75
C GLU A 72 -2.30 1.08 -7.84
N LEU A 73 -1.14 1.39 -8.43
CA LEU A 73 0.03 1.86 -7.67
C LEU A 73 -0.28 3.15 -6.90
N GLU A 74 -0.93 4.12 -7.54
CA GLU A 74 -1.34 5.37 -6.91
C GLU A 74 -2.33 5.14 -5.75
N ARG A 75 -3.25 4.17 -5.89
CA ARG A 75 -4.18 3.80 -4.81
C ARG A 75 -3.46 3.20 -3.61
N LEU A 76 -2.49 2.31 -3.85
CA LEU A 76 -1.68 1.70 -2.80
C LEU A 76 -0.87 2.73 -2.03
N ASP A 77 -0.30 3.73 -2.72
CA ASP A 77 0.43 4.82 -2.10
C ASP A 77 -0.46 5.62 -1.13
N LYS A 78 -1.68 5.96 -1.58
CA LYS A 78 -2.69 6.64 -0.74
C LYS A 78 -3.15 5.81 0.47
N ILE A 79 -3.15 4.48 0.37
CA ILE A 79 -3.47 3.60 1.50
C ILE A 79 -2.31 3.61 2.51
N THR A 80 -1.07 3.50 2.01
CA THR A 80 0.14 3.53 2.83
C THR A 80 0.24 4.82 3.62
N MET A 81 0.11 5.97 2.96
CA MET A 81 0.16 7.29 3.61
C MET A 81 -0.88 7.41 4.74
N ARG A 82 -2.14 7.02 4.48
CA ARG A 82 -3.20 7.08 5.50
C ARG A 82 -2.92 6.18 6.70
N GLN A 83 -2.30 5.02 6.48
CA GLN A 83 -1.91 4.13 7.57
C GLN A 83 -0.79 4.75 8.42
N GLU A 84 0.20 5.37 7.79
CA GLU A 84 1.29 6.08 8.48
C GLU A 84 0.76 7.28 9.28
N GLU A 85 -0.09 8.10 8.70
CA GLU A 85 -0.77 9.22 9.38
C GLU A 85 -1.55 8.74 10.60
N THR A 86 -2.34 7.67 10.44
CA THR A 86 -3.11 7.09 11.55
C THR A 86 -2.21 6.61 12.67
N ASN A 87 -1.08 5.99 12.33
CA ASN A 87 -0.09 5.53 13.30
C ASN A 87 0.56 6.71 14.05
N LEU A 88 0.88 7.80 13.36
CA LEU A 88 1.41 9.03 13.96
C LEU A 88 0.40 9.66 14.92
N ILE A 89 -0.84 9.86 14.49
CA ILE A 89 -1.92 10.42 15.32
C ILE A 89 -2.13 9.57 16.58
N MET A 90 -2.07 8.24 16.46
CA MET A 90 -2.21 7.34 17.61
C MET A 90 -1.05 7.47 18.60
N LYS A 91 0.19 7.67 18.12
CA LYS A 91 1.35 7.94 18.99
C LYS A 91 1.21 9.28 19.70
N GLU A 92 0.92 10.36 18.97
CA GLU A 92 0.72 11.70 19.53
C GLU A 92 -0.41 11.71 20.55
N ARG A 93 -1.54 11.04 20.26
CA ARG A 93 -2.66 10.90 21.20
C ARG A 93 -2.25 10.19 22.48
N THR A 94 -1.33 9.23 22.39
CA THR A 94 -0.81 8.49 23.54
C THR A 94 0.13 9.38 24.37
N GLU A 95 1.03 10.11 23.73
CA GLU A 95 1.92 11.07 24.39
C GLU A 95 1.16 12.21 25.07
N ALA A 96 0.17 12.79 24.37
CA ALA A 96 -0.69 13.83 24.93
C ALA A 96 -1.47 13.34 26.17
N LYS A 97 -1.92 12.08 26.18
CA LYS A 97 -2.56 11.47 27.37
C LYS A 97 -1.56 11.33 28.52
N LYS A 98 -0.32 10.89 28.25
CA LYS A 98 0.75 10.83 29.27
C LYS A 98 1.01 12.20 29.87
N MET A 99 1.21 13.22 29.03
CA MET A 99 1.44 14.60 29.44
C MET A 99 0.28 15.19 30.24
N LYS A 100 -0.96 14.94 29.80
CA LYS A 100 -2.15 15.38 30.54
C LYS A 100 -2.26 14.76 31.93
N MET A 101 -1.94 13.47 32.08
CA MET A 101 -1.94 12.83 33.40
C MET A 101 -0.81 13.37 34.28
N PHE A 102 0.38 13.57 33.73
CA PHE A 102 1.50 14.15 34.45
C PHE A 102 1.19 15.58 34.96
N MET A 103 0.65 16.44 34.10
CA MET A 103 0.25 17.80 34.48
C MET A 103 -0.73 17.80 35.65
N LYS A 104 -1.78 16.96 35.58
CA LYS A 104 -2.76 16.82 36.67
C LYS A 104 -2.13 16.39 38.00
N LEU A 105 -1.15 15.49 37.97
CA LEU A 105 -0.44 15.07 39.19
C LEU A 105 0.48 16.17 39.72
N SER A 106 1.01 17.02 38.85
CA SER A 106 1.86 18.16 39.25
C SER A 106 1.08 19.42 39.65
N GLU A 107 -0.21 19.50 39.34
CA GLU A 107 -1.10 20.63 39.67
C GLU A 107 -1.52 20.67 41.15
N GLU A 108 -1.20 19.63 41.93
CA GLU A 108 -1.57 19.56 43.34
C GLU A 108 -0.77 20.60 44.16
N GLU A 109 -1.47 21.61 44.69
CA GLU A 109 -0.90 22.83 45.29
C GLU A 109 -0.03 22.58 46.55
N HIS A 110 -0.17 21.38 47.13
CA HIS A 110 0.49 20.97 48.39
C HIS A 110 1.21 19.62 48.28
N LEU A 111 1.96 19.40 47.20
CA LEU A 111 2.84 18.24 47.10
C LEU A 111 3.87 18.24 48.23
N ASP A 112 3.88 17.18 49.03
CA ASP A 112 4.96 16.93 49.99
C ASP A 112 6.28 16.58 49.27
N ASP A 113 7.41 16.62 49.99
CA ASP A 113 8.73 16.41 49.38
C ASP A 113 8.92 14.99 48.85
N TYR A 114 8.25 14.01 49.45
CA TYR A 114 8.24 12.63 48.97
C TYR A 114 7.51 12.51 47.61
N SER A 115 6.37 13.19 47.47
CA SER A 115 5.54 13.23 46.27
C SER A 115 6.24 13.97 45.14
N LYS A 116 6.99 15.05 45.44
CA LYS A 116 7.87 15.72 44.47
C LYS A 116 8.97 14.80 43.95
N GLU A 117 9.59 13.99 44.82
CA GLU A 117 10.61 13.02 44.41
C GLU A 117 10.01 11.92 43.53
N LEU A 118 8.81 11.43 43.88
CA LEU A 118 8.08 10.45 43.10
C LEU A 118 7.69 10.98 41.71
N LEU A 119 7.20 12.21 41.63
CA LEU A 119 6.91 12.89 40.36
C LEU A 119 8.15 13.05 39.49
N LYS A 120 9.30 13.35 40.08
CA LYS A 120 10.56 13.46 39.34
C LYS A 120 10.98 12.11 38.74
N LYS A 121 10.92 11.02 39.52
CA LYS A 121 11.19 9.66 39.02
C LYS A 121 10.20 9.26 37.92
N LEU A 122 8.92 9.55 38.11
CA LEU A 122 7.88 9.29 37.13
C LEU A 122 8.10 10.07 35.82
N ASN A 123 8.57 11.31 35.89
CA ASN A 123 8.91 12.10 34.71
C ASN A 123 10.05 11.45 33.91
N ASP A 124 11.12 11.05 34.60
CA ASP A 124 12.23 10.32 33.98
C ASP A 124 11.72 9.01 33.34
N ASP A 125 10.90 8.21 34.04
CA ASP A 125 10.39 6.94 33.50
C ASP A 125 9.39 7.10 32.33
N ILE A 126 8.58 8.17 32.30
CA ILE A 126 7.53 8.36 31.28
C ILE A 126 8.08 9.00 30.00
N PHE A 127 9.00 9.96 30.13
CA PHE A 127 9.45 10.82 29.03
C PHE A 127 10.91 10.63 28.63
N ARG A 128 11.70 9.90 29.43
CA ARG A 128 13.10 9.59 29.12
C ARG A 128 13.15 8.13 28.64
N ASN A 129 13.08 7.94 27.33
CA ASN A 129 13.53 6.69 26.69
C ASN A 129 15.04 6.54 26.86
#